data_AF-A0A7X6Q553-F1
#
_entry.id   AF-A0A7X6Q553-F1
#
_cell.length_a   1.000
_cell.length_b   1.000
_cell.length_c   1.000
_cell.angle_alpha   90.00
_cell.angle_beta   90.00
_cell.angle_gamma   90.00
#
_symmetry.space_group_name_H-M   'P 1'
#
loop_
_entity.id
_entity.type
_entity.pdbx_description
1 polymer ?
#
loop_
_entity_poly.entity_id
_entity_poly.type
_entity_poly.pdbx_seq_one_letter_code
_entity_poly.pdbx_strand_id
1 'polypeptide(L)'
;PESTAESFTADGWYHTGDAGILTEDGQLKIIDRAKDVGKLNDGRMFAPKYMENKLKFFPFIKEAVVFGANKDHCTAFINIDLEAVANWAERRSLAYAGYTDLASKKEVYELIKKCVEEANEDVARDEQLSGLQLHRFLILHKELDPDDGELTRTRKVRRNFIVEKYGVLIDALFEGKSSQYIETEVRYEDGRIGKISADLKIESAKVVAV
;
A
#
# COMPACT_ATOMS: atom_id res chain seq x y z
N PRO A 1 15.90 18.47 26.76
CA PRO A 1 15.22 18.25 28.06
C PRO A 1 13.71 18.05 27.90
N GLU A 2 13.03 18.94 27.18
CA GLU A 2 11.57 18.91 26.99
C GLU A 2 11.10 17.68 26.18
N SER A 3 11.67 17.43 24.99
CA SER A 3 11.34 16.24 24.18
C SER A 3 11.57 14.91 24.92
N THR A 4 12.51 14.86 25.87
CA THR A 4 12.72 13.68 26.72
C THR A 4 11.60 13.52 27.74
N ALA A 5 11.14 14.61 28.37
CA ALA A 5 10.04 14.59 29.31
C ALA A 5 8.72 14.20 28.64
N GLU A 6 8.47 14.69 27.42
CA GLU A 6 7.30 14.33 26.59
C GLU A 6 7.26 12.85 26.19
N SER A 7 8.40 12.14 26.27
CA SER A 7 8.46 10.72 25.96
C SER A 7 7.96 9.83 27.11
N PHE A 8 7.64 10.41 28.26
CA PHE A 8 7.12 9.70 29.43
C PHE A 8 5.74 10.21 29.85
N THR A 9 4.92 9.29 30.29
CA THR A 9 3.67 9.57 31.03
C THR A 9 3.99 10.10 32.44
N ALA A 10 3.00 10.73 33.08
CA ALA A 10 3.15 11.28 34.43
C ALA A 10 3.49 10.24 35.50
N ASP A 11 3.13 8.97 35.27
CA ASP A 11 3.39 7.81 36.13
C ASP A 11 4.65 7.02 35.74
N GLY A 12 5.44 7.52 34.78
CA GLY A 12 6.80 7.02 34.48
C GLY A 12 6.90 5.98 33.36
N TRP A 13 5.81 5.68 32.65
CA TRP A 13 5.85 4.81 31.47
C TRP A 13 6.35 5.54 30.23
N TYR A 14 7.16 4.85 29.42
CA TYR A 14 7.69 5.37 28.16
C TYR A 14 6.70 5.20 27.01
N HIS A 15 6.47 6.26 26.24
CA HIS A 15 5.69 6.23 25.01
C HIS A 15 6.51 5.64 23.86
N THR A 16 6.34 4.34 23.59
CA THR A 16 6.98 3.65 22.45
C THR A 16 6.60 4.27 21.09
N GLY A 17 5.42 4.90 21.04
CA GLY A 17 4.81 5.46 19.83
C GLY A 17 4.27 4.37 18.89
N ASP A 18 4.12 3.14 19.38
CA ASP A 18 3.47 2.03 18.68
C ASP A 18 2.00 1.94 19.08
N ALA A 19 1.15 1.64 18.10
CA ALA A 19 -0.24 1.28 18.31
C ALA A 19 -0.36 -0.24 18.32
N GLY A 20 -1.18 -0.75 19.24
CA GLY A 20 -1.47 -2.17 19.33
C GLY A 20 -2.90 -2.43 19.75
N ILE A 21 -3.35 -3.64 19.46
CA ILE A 21 -4.65 -4.18 19.84
C ILE A 21 -4.40 -5.27 20.89
N LEU A 22 -5.13 -5.21 22.00
CA LEU A 22 -5.19 -6.32 22.95
C LEU A 22 -6.24 -7.31 22.45
N THR A 23 -5.83 -8.56 22.27
CA THR A 23 -6.74 -9.65 21.94
C THR A 23 -7.51 -10.12 23.17
N GLU A 24 -8.58 -10.87 22.98
CA GLU A 24 -9.39 -11.44 24.07
C GLU A 24 -8.55 -12.33 25.01
N ASP A 25 -7.53 -13.01 24.46
CA ASP A 25 -6.58 -13.84 25.21
C ASP A 25 -5.49 -13.04 25.96
N GLY A 26 -5.58 -11.70 25.94
CA GLY A 26 -4.65 -10.79 26.62
C GLY A 26 -3.31 -10.61 25.91
N GLN A 27 -3.20 -10.96 24.62
CA GLN A 27 -1.98 -10.75 23.84
C GLN A 27 -1.98 -9.36 23.18
N LEU A 28 -0.84 -8.68 23.18
CA LEU A 28 -0.67 -7.41 22.48
C LEU A 28 -0.19 -7.63 21.04
N LYS A 29 -1.03 -7.25 20.07
CA LYS A 29 -0.73 -7.26 18.65
C LYS A 29 -0.35 -5.85 18.19
N ILE A 30 0.91 -5.64 17.80
CA ILE A 30 1.36 -4.35 17.26
C ILE A 30 0.86 -4.18 15.83
N ILE A 31 0.23 -3.05 15.53
CA ILE A 31 -0.46 -2.81 14.25
C ILE A 31 0.18 -1.71 13.41
N ASP A 32 0.60 -0.61 14.02
CA ASP A 32 1.23 0.52 13.32
C ASP A 32 1.93 1.45 14.32
N ARG A 33 2.42 2.60 13.84
CA ARG A 33 2.82 3.73 14.69
C ARG A 33 1.59 4.51 15.10
N ALA A 34 1.52 4.93 16.35
CA ALA A 34 0.37 5.66 16.91
C ALA A 34 -0.01 6.91 16.09
N LYS A 35 0.98 7.60 15.51
CA LYS A 35 0.76 8.78 14.65
C LYS A 35 0.22 8.48 13.25
N ASP A 36 0.39 7.24 12.77
CA ASP A 36 0.01 6.83 11.42
C ASP A 36 -1.36 6.11 11.41
N VAL A 37 -1.88 5.74 12.59
CA VAL A 37 -3.24 5.21 12.75
C VAL A 37 -4.25 6.34 12.57
N GLY A 38 -5.22 6.11 11.69
CA GLY A 38 -6.36 6.98 11.45
C GLY A 38 -7.68 6.25 11.63
N LYS A 39 -8.73 6.80 11.04
CA LYS A 39 -10.07 6.20 11.00
C LYS A 39 -10.66 6.32 9.60
N LEU A 40 -11.52 5.38 9.25
CA LEU A 40 -12.46 5.51 8.14
C LEU A 40 -13.62 6.43 8.53
N ASN A 41 -14.43 6.83 7.55
CA ASN A 41 -15.61 7.68 7.78
C ASN A 41 -16.67 7.03 8.69
N ASP A 42 -16.74 5.71 8.69
CA ASP A 42 -17.64 4.95 9.58
C ASP A 42 -17.06 4.72 10.99
N GLY A 43 -15.88 5.27 11.28
CA GLY A 43 -15.22 5.18 12.58
C GLY A 43 -14.34 3.95 12.79
N ARG A 44 -14.34 2.98 11.87
CA ARG A 44 -13.43 1.82 11.95
C ARG A 44 -11.97 2.27 11.86
N MET A 45 -11.10 1.48 12.48
CA MET A 45 -9.67 1.80 12.55
C MET A 45 -9.01 1.71 11.17
N PHE A 46 -8.15 2.68 10.88
CA PHE A 46 -7.29 2.66 9.70
C PHE A 46 -5.82 2.55 10.13
N ALA A 47 -5.18 1.42 9.86
CA ALA A 47 -3.80 1.10 10.19
C ALA A 47 -3.07 0.69 8.89
N PRO A 48 -2.57 1.66 8.10
CA PRO A 48 -2.08 1.41 6.75
C PRO A 48 -0.92 0.41 6.73
N LYS A 49 0.06 0.54 7.65
CA LYS A 49 1.23 -0.36 7.61
C LYS A 49 0.87 -1.81 7.89
N TYR A 50 -0.19 -2.05 8.66
CA TYR A 50 -0.63 -3.42 8.93
C TYR A 50 -1.02 -4.13 7.62
N MET A 51 -1.87 -3.48 6.81
CA MET A 51 -2.29 -4.01 5.52
C MET A 51 -1.15 -4.00 4.49
N GLU A 52 -0.33 -2.93 4.43
CA GLU A 52 0.84 -2.86 3.55
C GLU A 52 1.83 -4.01 3.82
N ASN A 53 2.10 -4.32 5.10
CA ASN A 53 2.99 -5.41 5.47
C ASN A 53 2.38 -6.78 5.12
N LYS A 54 1.07 -6.98 5.32
CA LYS A 54 0.38 -8.20 4.87
C LYS A 54 0.54 -8.44 3.39
N LEU A 55 0.33 -7.41 2.57
CA LEU A 55 0.52 -7.51 1.12
C LEU A 55 1.97 -7.82 0.75
N LYS A 56 2.94 -7.21 1.44
CA LYS A 56 4.37 -7.48 1.20
C LYS A 56 4.87 -8.85 1.64
N PHE A 57 4.07 -9.64 2.36
CA PHE A 57 4.41 -11.05 2.61
C PHE A 57 4.23 -11.91 1.34
N PHE A 58 3.41 -11.46 0.38
CA PHE A 58 3.30 -12.15 -0.90
C PHE A 58 4.54 -11.87 -1.75
N PRO A 59 5.19 -12.91 -2.32
CA PRO A 59 6.45 -12.74 -3.03
C PRO A 59 6.32 -11.89 -4.30
N PHE A 60 5.10 -11.70 -4.80
CA PHE A 60 4.82 -10.93 -6.02
C PHE A 60 4.66 -9.42 -5.76
N ILE A 61 4.60 -8.99 -4.50
CA ILE A 61 4.37 -7.58 -4.13
C ILE A 61 5.64 -7.03 -3.50
N LYS A 62 6.27 -6.07 -4.19
CA LYS A 62 7.47 -5.37 -3.72
C LYS A 62 7.16 -4.30 -2.69
N GLU A 63 6.15 -3.50 -2.99
CA GLU A 63 5.70 -2.41 -2.14
C GLU A 63 4.20 -2.22 -2.27
N ALA A 64 3.58 -1.75 -1.20
CA ALA A 64 2.18 -1.38 -1.17
C ALA A 64 2.03 -0.04 -0.43
N VAL A 65 1.14 0.82 -0.94
CA VAL A 65 0.75 2.05 -0.23
C VAL A 65 -0.76 2.04 -0.09
N VAL A 66 -1.23 2.02 1.15
CA VAL A 66 -2.66 1.91 1.46
C VAL A 66 -3.22 3.28 1.83
N PHE A 67 -4.39 3.59 1.27
CA PHE A 67 -5.15 4.81 1.47
C PHE A 67 -6.51 4.48 2.06
N GLY A 68 -7.02 5.30 2.99
CA GLY A 68 -8.29 5.04 3.65
C GLY A 68 -8.63 6.00 4.79
N ALA A 69 -7.64 6.69 5.37
CA ALA A 69 -7.89 7.72 6.37
C ALA A 69 -8.92 8.77 5.86
N ASN A 70 -10.00 8.96 6.61
CA ASN A 70 -11.13 9.83 6.27
C ASN A 70 -11.78 9.51 4.90
N LYS A 71 -11.87 8.21 4.58
CA LYS A 71 -12.57 7.67 3.41
C LYS A 71 -13.54 6.56 3.84
N ASP A 72 -14.45 6.18 2.95
CA ASP A 72 -15.46 5.15 3.24
C ASP A 72 -14.89 3.72 3.23
N HIS A 73 -13.75 3.52 2.58
CA HIS A 73 -13.10 2.23 2.43
C HIS A 73 -11.61 2.39 2.14
N CYS A 74 -10.86 1.28 2.23
CA CYS A 74 -9.45 1.28 1.88
C CYS A 74 -9.21 0.98 0.39
N THR A 75 -8.19 1.61 -0.18
CA THR A 75 -7.68 1.35 -1.52
C THR A 75 -6.15 1.28 -1.50
N ALA A 76 -5.51 0.78 -2.56
CA ALA A 76 -4.06 0.64 -2.57
C ALA A 76 -3.39 0.88 -3.92
N PHE A 77 -2.15 1.37 -3.84
CA PHE A 77 -1.16 1.21 -4.90
C PHE A 77 -0.32 -0.02 -4.61
N ILE A 78 -0.02 -0.79 -5.65
CA ILE A 78 0.86 -1.95 -5.59
C ILE A 78 2.03 -1.76 -6.56
N ASN A 79 3.25 -2.02 -6.10
CA ASN A 79 4.36 -2.36 -6.98
C ASN A 79 4.56 -3.87 -6.98
N ILE A 80 4.60 -4.45 -8.17
CA ILE A 80 5.03 -5.84 -8.31
C ILE A 80 6.52 -5.98 -8.01
N ASP A 81 6.92 -7.13 -7.48
CA ASP A 81 8.33 -7.54 -7.51
C ASP A 81 8.67 -8.06 -8.91
N LEU A 82 9.49 -7.30 -9.64
CA LEU A 82 9.80 -7.58 -11.03
C LEU A 82 10.38 -8.98 -11.22
N GLU A 83 11.30 -9.40 -10.36
CA GLU A 83 11.99 -10.69 -10.49
C GLU A 83 11.02 -11.86 -10.23
N ALA A 84 10.24 -11.78 -9.15
CA ALA A 84 9.28 -12.82 -8.81
C ALA A 84 8.16 -12.95 -9.85
N VAL A 85 7.63 -11.82 -10.34
CA VAL A 85 6.55 -11.82 -11.34
C VAL A 85 7.08 -12.18 -12.73
N ALA A 86 8.31 -11.78 -13.09
CA ALA A 86 8.97 -12.21 -14.33
C ALA A 86 9.12 -13.74 -14.37
N ASN A 87 9.65 -14.34 -13.30
CA ASN A 87 9.81 -15.80 -13.20
C ASN A 87 8.44 -16.51 -13.30
N TRP A 88 7.43 -15.96 -12.62
CA TRP A 88 6.06 -16.46 -12.70
C TRP A 88 5.46 -16.37 -14.11
N ALA A 89 5.76 -15.30 -14.85
CA ALA A 89 5.29 -15.06 -16.21
C ALA A 89 5.99 -15.99 -17.23
N GLU A 90 7.31 -16.16 -17.10
CA GLU A 90 8.12 -17.03 -17.96
C GLU A 90 7.65 -18.50 -17.89
N ARG A 91 7.35 -18.99 -16.68
CA ARG A 91 6.80 -20.35 -16.48
C ARG A 91 5.44 -20.57 -17.17
N ARG A 92 4.76 -19.49 -17.56
CA ARG A 92 3.47 -19.50 -18.28
C ARG A 92 3.61 -19.07 -19.73
N SER A 93 4.84 -18.90 -20.23
CA SER A 93 5.12 -18.40 -21.58
C SER A 93 4.48 -17.03 -21.86
N LEU A 94 4.34 -16.19 -20.83
CA LEU A 94 3.80 -14.85 -20.95
C LEU A 94 4.92 -13.88 -21.36
N ALA A 95 4.89 -13.42 -22.61
CA ALA A 95 5.86 -12.48 -23.14
C ALA A 95 5.62 -11.06 -22.59
N TYR A 96 6.68 -10.38 -22.17
CA TYR A 96 6.65 -8.99 -21.73
C TYR A 96 7.90 -8.22 -22.17
N ALA A 97 7.78 -6.90 -22.36
CA ALA A 97 8.88 -6.04 -22.81
C ALA A 97 9.68 -5.39 -21.66
N GLY A 98 9.10 -5.30 -20.47
CA GLY A 98 9.71 -4.69 -19.29
C GLY A 98 8.71 -4.51 -18.16
N TYR A 99 9.10 -3.78 -17.11
CA TYR A 99 8.27 -3.58 -15.91
C TYR A 99 6.87 -3.05 -16.23
N THR A 100 6.79 -1.93 -16.95
CA THR A 100 5.51 -1.26 -17.23
C THR A 100 4.55 -2.16 -18.02
N ASP A 101 5.06 -2.89 -19.02
CA ASP A 101 4.26 -3.85 -19.78
C ASP A 101 3.80 -5.00 -18.87
N LEU A 102 4.71 -5.63 -18.11
CA LEU A 102 4.37 -6.73 -17.21
C LEU A 102 3.34 -6.32 -16.15
N ALA A 103 3.53 -5.17 -15.51
CA ALA A 103 2.62 -4.60 -14.51
C ALA A 103 1.22 -4.30 -15.08
N SER A 104 1.12 -4.03 -16.38
CA SER A 104 -0.15 -3.75 -17.05
C SER A 104 -0.93 -4.99 -17.49
N LYS A 105 -0.30 -6.18 -17.48
CA LYS A 105 -0.92 -7.41 -18.00
C LYS A 105 -2.09 -7.87 -17.16
N LYS A 106 -3.13 -8.36 -17.85
CA LYS A 106 -4.34 -8.90 -17.21
C LYS A 106 -4.00 -10.03 -16.25
N GLU A 107 -3.09 -10.92 -16.65
CA GLU A 107 -2.64 -12.08 -15.88
C GLU A 107 -1.94 -11.66 -14.58
N VAL A 108 -1.21 -10.54 -14.61
CA VAL A 108 -0.55 -9.98 -13.42
C VAL A 108 -1.57 -9.29 -12.51
N TYR A 109 -2.54 -8.56 -13.07
CA TYR A 109 -3.65 -8.05 -12.27
C TYR A 109 -4.44 -9.18 -11.58
N GLU A 110 -4.68 -10.30 -12.27
CA GLU A 110 -5.34 -11.47 -11.68
C GLU A 110 -4.49 -12.13 -10.58
N LEU A 111 -3.17 -12.19 -10.76
CA LEU A 111 -2.24 -12.66 -9.73
C LEU A 111 -2.30 -11.78 -8.47
N ILE A 112 -2.15 -10.48 -8.64
CA ILE A 112 -2.15 -9.52 -7.52
C ILE A 112 -3.53 -9.45 -6.87
N LYS A 113 -4.62 -9.55 -7.64
CA LYS A 113 -5.98 -9.61 -7.11
C LYS A 113 -6.14 -10.76 -6.13
N LYS A 114 -5.61 -11.95 -6.42
CA LYS A 114 -5.65 -13.08 -5.49
C LYS A 114 -4.91 -12.77 -4.19
N CYS A 115 -3.73 -12.18 -4.26
CA CYS A 115 -2.98 -11.75 -3.07
C CYS A 115 -3.76 -10.72 -2.23
N VAL A 116 -4.40 -9.75 -2.89
CA VAL A 116 -5.24 -8.74 -2.22
C VAL A 116 -6.47 -9.38 -1.56
N GLU A 117 -7.15 -10.28 -2.25
CA GLU A 117 -8.34 -10.96 -1.73
C GLU A 117 -7.99 -11.90 -0.57
N GLU A 118 -6.87 -12.62 -0.63
CA GLU A 118 -6.36 -13.42 0.50
C GLU A 118 -5.99 -12.53 1.71
N ALA A 119 -5.38 -11.37 1.49
CA ALA A 119 -5.10 -10.40 2.55
C ALA A 119 -6.40 -9.83 3.16
N ASN A 120 -7.42 -9.56 2.33
CA ASN A 120 -8.74 -9.12 2.78
C ASN A 120 -9.41 -10.17 3.68
N GLU A 121 -9.38 -11.44 3.25
CA GLU A 121 -9.93 -12.55 4.04
C GLU A 121 -9.24 -12.68 5.40
N ASP A 122 -7.94 -12.44 5.47
CA ASP A 122 -7.20 -12.54 6.73
C ASP A 122 -7.51 -11.37 7.69
N VAL A 123 -7.55 -10.13 7.21
CA VAL A 123 -7.91 -8.98 8.08
C VAL A 123 -9.39 -9.00 8.49
N ALA A 124 -10.26 -9.60 7.68
CA ALA A 124 -11.69 -9.72 8.00
C ALA A 124 -11.97 -10.64 9.20
N ARG A 125 -11.02 -11.50 9.59
CA ARG A 125 -11.15 -12.37 10.77
C ARG A 125 -11.03 -11.61 12.10
N ASP A 126 -10.53 -10.38 12.06
CA ASP A 126 -10.30 -9.54 13.23
C ASP A 126 -11.26 -8.35 13.14
N GLU A 127 -12.27 -8.30 14.03
CA GLU A 127 -13.33 -7.29 14.00
C GLU A 127 -12.77 -5.87 13.96
N GLN A 128 -11.68 -5.62 14.72
CA GLN A 128 -11.04 -4.31 14.82
C GLN A 128 -10.24 -3.91 13.57
N LEU A 129 -9.82 -4.89 12.76
CA LEU A 129 -9.02 -4.69 11.55
C LEU A 129 -9.80 -4.93 10.25
N SER A 130 -11.06 -5.39 10.36
CA SER A 130 -11.95 -5.65 9.23
C SER A 130 -12.15 -4.46 8.29
N GLY A 131 -11.99 -3.22 8.79
CA GLY A 131 -12.03 -1.99 7.99
C GLY A 131 -10.86 -1.84 7.02
N LEU A 132 -9.77 -2.59 7.20
CA LEU A 132 -8.58 -2.49 6.36
C LEU A 132 -8.72 -3.17 4.99
N GLN A 133 -9.82 -3.91 4.77
CA GLN A 133 -10.08 -4.58 3.50
C GLN A 133 -10.00 -3.60 2.33
N LEU A 134 -9.24 -3.97 1.31
CA LEU A 134 -9.05 -3.18 0.11
C LEU A 134 -10.20 -3.44 -0.86
N HIS A 135 -10.96 -2.40 -1.19
CA HIS A 135 -12.04 -2.51 -2.17
C HIS A 135 -11.50 -2.38 -3.60
N ARG A 136 -10.48 -1.55 -3.79
CA ARG A 136 -9.94 -1.20 -5.11
C ARG A 136 -8.44 -1.03 -5.04
N PHE A 137 -7.74 -1.42 -6.09
CA PHE A 137 -6.31 -1.23 -6.20
C PHE A 137 -5.89 -1.00 -7.65
N LEU A 138 -4.66 -0.51 -7.82
CA LEU A 138 -3.98 -0.48 -9.11
C LEU A 138 -2.53 -0.93 -8.95
N ILE A 139 -1.92 -1.35 -10.04
CA ILE A 139 -0.49 -1.65 -10.11
C ILE A 139 0.20 -0.45 -10.74
N LEU A 140 1.16 0.13 -10.03
CA LEU A 140 1.93 1.28 -10.52
C LEU A 140 2.78 0.88 -11.73
N HIS A 141 2.89 1.79 -12.69
CA HIS A 141 3.61 1.62 -13.96
C HIS A 141 5.14 1.68 -13.83
N LYS A 142 5.64 2.07 -12.65
CA LYS A 142 7.06 2.04 -12.25
C LYS A 142 7.19 1.68 -10.77
N GLU A 143 8.35 1.19 -10.36
CA GLU A 143 8.67 1.01 -8.94
C GLU A 143 8.79 2.35 -8.21
N LEU A 144 8.37 2.40 -6.94
CA LEU A 144 8.66 3.54 -6.08
C LEU A 144 10.16 3.63 -5.80
N ASP A 145 10.71 4.83 -5.94
CA ASP A 145 12.16 5.04 -5.93
C ASP A 145 12.60 6.15 -4.93
N PRO A 146 13.69 5.94 -4.16
CA PRO A 146 14.23 6.99 -3.29
C PRO A 146 14.78 8.22 -4.04
N ASP A 147 15.32 8.07 -5.26
CA ASP A 147 15.84 9.17 -6.07
C ASP A 147 14.72 10.02 -6.69
N ASP A 148 13.52 9.44 -6.82
CA ASP A 148 12.29 10.16 -7.14
C ASP A 148 11.64 10.82 -5.91
N GLY A 149 12.20 10.62 -4.72
CA GLY A 149 11.70 11.17 -3.46
C GLY A 149 10.47 10.43 -2.90
N GLU A 150 10.07 9.32 -3.49
CA GLU A 150 8.91 8.53 -3.10
C GLU A 150 9.19 7.65 -1.88
N LEU A 151 10.45 7.21 -1.77
CA LEU A 151 10.97 6.48 -0.63
C LEU A 151 12.08 7.27 0.08
N THR A 152 12.33 6.95 1.35
CA THR A 152 13.60 7.32 2.00
C THR A 152 14.74 6.44 1.47
N ARG A 153 16.00 6.80 1.74
CA ARG A 153 17.16 5.93 1.45
C ARG A 153 17.09 4.57 2.16
N THR A 154 16.35 4.50 3.27
CA THR A 154 16.01 3.25 3.98
C THR A 154 14.74 2.56 3.46
N ARG A 155 14.28 2.94 2.27
CA ARG A 155 13.10 2.42 1.56
C ARG A 155 11.78 2.57 2.32
N LYS A 156 11.64 3.58 3.19
CA LYS A 156 10.36 3.91 3.83
C LYS A 156 9.54 4.83 2.92
N VAL A 157 8.26 4.51 2.72
CA VAL A 157 7.34 5.32 1.92
C VAL A 157 7.18 6.73 2.50
N ARG A 158 7.35 7.76 1.66
CA ARG A 158 7.10 9.16 1.98
C ARG A 158 5.66 9.53 1.60
N ARG A 159 4.69 9.15 2.43
CA ARG A 159 3.25 9.25 2.14
C ARG A 159 2.77 10.61 1.63
N ASN A 160 3.18 11.71 2.26
CA ASN A 160 2.79 13.06 1.82
C ASN A 160 3.23 13.33 0.38
N PHE A 161 4.44 12.88 0.02
CA PHE A 161 4.97 13.01 -1.32
C PHE A 161 4.25 12.09 -2.32
N ILE A 162 3.88 10.87 -1.91
CA ILE A 162 3.03 9.98 -2.73
C ILE A 162 1.68 10.63 -3.02
N VAL A 163 1.02 11.20 -2.00
CA VAL A 163 -0.28 11.85 -2.16
C VAL A 163 -0.20 13.04 -3.11
N GLU A 164 0.85 13.85 -2.99
CA GLU A 164 1.09 14.99 -3.87
C GLU A 164 1.35 14.54 -5.32
N LYS A 165 2.28 13.60 -5.52
CA LYS A 165 2.73 13.16 -6.87
C LYS A 165 1.67 12.34 -7.60
N TYR A 166 0.91 11.52 -6.87
CA TYR A 166 -0.03 10.55 -7.44
C TYR A 166 -1.51 10.87 -7.15
N GLY A 167 -1.82 12.11 -6.74
CA GLY A 167 -3.17 12.52 -6.36
C GLY A 167 -4.24 12.12 -7.39
N VAL A 168 -3.96 12.29 -8.69
CA VAL A 168 -4.88 11.90 -9.78
C VAL A 168 -5.26 10.41 -9.77
N LEU A 169 -4.33 9.54 -9.38
CA LEU A 169 -4.58 8.09 -9.25
C LEU A 169 -5.36 7.77 -7.97
N ILE A 170 -5.06 8.48 -6.88
CA ILE A 170 -5.78 8.32 -5.61
C ILE A 170 -7.24 8.73 -5.78
N ASP A 171 -7.49 9.87 -6.43
CA ASP A 171 -8.84 10.34 -6.71
C ASP A 171 -9.59 9.33 -7.59
N ALA A 172 -8.95 8.82 -8.64
CA ALA A 172 -9.55 7.80 -9.50
C ALA A 172 -9.92 6.49 -8.77
N LEU A 173 -9.13 6.09 -7.77
CA LEU A 173 -9.45 4.95 -6.90
C LEU A 173 -10.76 5.18 -6.14
N PHE A 174 -10.98 6.39 -5.60
CA PHE A 174 -12.20 6.70 -4.84
C PHE A 174 -13.40 7.13 -5.70
N GLU A 175 -13.18 7.65 -6.91
CA GLU A 175 -14.24 8.10 -7.84
C GLU A 175 -14.90 6.96 -8.63
N GLY A 176 -14.47 5.71 -8.47
CA GLY A 176 -15.06 4.58 -9.18
C GLY A 176 -14.55 4.40 -10.63
N LYS A 177 -13.52 5.14 -11.07
CA LYS A 177 -12.97 5.05 -12.44
C LYS A 177 -12.37 3.67 -12.71
N SER A 178 -12.49 3.16 -13.95
CA SER A 178 -11.90 1.87 -14.36
C SER A 178 -10.43 1.96 -14.77
N SER A 179 -9.97 3.15 -15.16
CA SER A 179 -8.57 3.42 -15.45
C SER A 179 -8.25 4.91 -15.24
N GLN A 180 -6.97 5.25 -15.19
CA GLN A 180 -6.51 6.62 -15.07
C GLN A 180 -5.13 6.78 -15.72
N TYR A 181 -5.05 7.73 -16.65
CA TYR A 181 -3.76 8.17 -17.23
C TYR A 181 -2.95 8.97 -16.21
N ILE A 182 -1.65 8.74 -16.19
CA ILE A 182 -0.67 9.55 -15.48
C ILE A 182 0.60 9.70 -16.31
N GLU A 183 1.26 10.84 -16.15
CA GLU A 183 2.65 11.07 -16.55
C GLU A 183 3.46 11.39 -15.30
N THR A 184 4.50 10.63 -15.03
CA THR A 184 5.38 10.82 -13.88
C THR A 184 6.80 11.11 -14.32
N GLU A 185 7.41 12.12 -13.71
CA GLU A 185 8.85 12.35 -13.83
C GLU A 185 9.62 11.28 -13.07
N VAL A 186 10.70 10.80 -13.71
CA VAL A 186 11.62 9.80 -13.17
C VAL A 186 13.05 10.33 -13.29
N ARG A 187 13.79 10.27 -12.19
CA ARG A 187 15.21 10.61 -12.13
C ARG A 187 16.04 9.33 -12.31
N TYR A 188 16.87 9.29 -13.33
CA TYR A 188 17.82 8.20 -13.56
C TYR A 188 19.07 8.38 -12.69
N GLU A 189 19.79 7.28 -12.46
CA GLU A 189 21.03 7.27 -11.65
C GLU A 189 22.11 8.24 -12.16
N ASP A 190 22.12 8.52 -13.47
CA ASP A 190 23.02 9.49 -14.08
C ASP A 190 22.57 10.95 -13.97
N GLY A 191 21.48 11.20 -13.23
CA GLY A 191 20.91 12.53 -12.98
C GLY A 191 19.98 13.04 -14.08
N ARG A 192 19.79 12.31 -15.18
CA ARG A 192 18.80 12.68 -16.21
C ARG A 192 17.38 12.59 -15.64
N ILE A 193 16.52 13.49 -16.07
CA ILE A 193 15.08 13.47 -15.78
C ILE A 193 14.37 13.01 -17.04
N GLY A 194 13.65 11.89 -16.93
CA GLY A 194 12.74 11.39 -17.95
C GLY A 194 11.30 11.51 -17.52
N LYS A 195 10.40 11.13 -18.44
CA LYS A 195 8.97 11.00 -18.17
C LYS A 195 8.54 9.59 -18.54
N ILE A 196 7.79 8.97 -17.65
CA ILE A 196 7.10 7.72 -17.92
C ILE A 196 5.62 7.99 -17.78
N SER A 197 4.85 7.64 -18.81
CA SER A 197 3.40 7.71 -18.78
C SER A 197 2.78 6.34 -18.98
N ALA A 198 1.58 6.17 -18.43
CA ALA A 198 0.79 4.96 -18.58
C ALA A 198 -0.69 5.27 -18.32
N ASP A 199 -1.56 4.43 -18.87
CA ASP A 199 -2.96 4.35 -18.45
C ASP A 199 -3.11 3.16 -17.50
N LEU A 200 -3.31 3.45 -16.21
CA LEU A 200 -3.33 2.43 -15.17
C LEU A 200 -4.75 1.92 -15.00
N LYS A 201 -4.93 0.62 -15.18
CA LYS A 201 -6.18 -0.06 -14.86
C LYS A 201 -6.42 -0.05 -13.35
N ILE A 202 -7.68 0.18 -12.96
CA ILE A 202 -8.13 0.07 -11.58
C ILE A 202 -8.99 -1.18 -11.45
N GLU A 203 -8.59 -2.08 -10.56
CA GLU A 203 -9.25 -3.36 -10.33
C GLU A 203 -9.98 -3.34 -8.99
N SER A 204 -11.17 -3.94 -8.96
CA SER A 204 -11.92 -4.12 -7.71
C SER A 204 -11.56 -5.48 -7.10
N ALA A 205 -11.40 -5.52 -5.78
CA ALA A 205 -11.13 -6.74 -5.03
C ALA A 205 -12.36 -7.14 -4.23
N LYS A 206 -12.59 -8.45 -4.11
CA LYS A 206 -13.62 -9.00 -3.23
C LYS A 206 -13.31 -8.64 -1.78
N VAL A 207 -14.34 -8.22 -1.06
CA VAL A 207 -14.34 -8.03 0.39
C VAL A 207 -15.24 -9.08 1.04
N VAL A 208 -14.90 -9.45 2.26
CA VAL A 208 -15.67 -10.35 3.13
C VAL A 208 -16.62 -9.50 3.97
N ALA A 209 -17.88 -9.94 4.02
CA ALA A 209 -18.85 -9.37 4.94
C ALA A 209 -18.42 -9.68 6.37
N VAL A 210 -18.28 -8.63 7.18
CA VAL A 210 -17.94 -8.71 8.61
C VAL A 210 -19.13 -8.22 9.40
#